data_AF-A0A7W8YVY4-F1
#
_entry.id   AF-A0A7W8YVY4-F1
#
_cell.length_a   1.000
_cell.length_b   1.000
_cell.length_c   1.000
_cell.angle_alpha   90.00
_cell.angle_beta   90.00
_cell.angle_gamma   90.00
#
_symmetry.space_group_name_H-M   'P 1'
#
loop_
_entity.id
_entity.type
_entity.pdbx_description
1 polymer ?
#
loop_
_entity_poly.entity_id
_entity_poly.type
_entity_poly.pdbx_seq_one_letter_code
_entity_poly.pdbx_strand_id
1 'polypeptide(L)'
;MQRFTCDTEAINALIRSDMYGLEYFYNLYFQGVKSFLTPYCRLTADADEITQDTFLKLWEMRKRINPDQSLKNLLFTIAKNKALDELRKFKSHEAKLNFLELSKDRSFSTFDEIIFADYERVLGTVLDHLPSRNLEVFNLSRKEHLSNKDISLQLNISVKAVEKHISKTLSHLRIFLKNHQISCFIFFTTFFNL
;
A
#
# COMPACT_ATOMS: atom_id res chain seq x y z
N MET A 1 10.63 -14.54 -1.38
CA MET A 1 9.59 -15.54 -1.67
C MET A 1 8.35 -15.05 -0.93
N GLN A 2 7.22 -14.87 -1.61
CA GLN A 2 6.02 -14.34 -0.97
C GLN A 2 5.47 -15.41 -0.02
N ARG A 3 5.52 -15.15 1.30
CA ARG A 3 5.27 -16.15 2.36
C ARG A 3 3.78 -16.32 2.70
N PHE A 4 2.96 -15.33 2.36
CA PHE A 4 1.52 -15.35 2.59
C PHE A 4 0.78 -14.99 1.31
N THR A 5 -0.36 -15.62 1.10
CA THR A 5 -1.21 -15.47 -0.09
C THR A 5 -2.47 -14.66 0.20
N CYS A 6 -2.85 -14.52 1.48
CA CYS A 6 -3.95 -13.66 1.93
C CYS A 6 -3.70 -13.08 3.33
N ASP A 7 -4.46 -12.03 3.68
CA ASP A 7 -4.32 -11.34 4.97
C ASP A 7 -4.59 -12.26 6.15
N THR A 8 -5.53 -13.20 6.05
CA THR A 8 -5.84 -14.16 7.12
C THR A 8 -4.64 -15.03 7.50
N GLU A 9 -3.85 -15.48 6.52
CA GLU A 9 -2.63 -16.24 6.78
C GLU A 9 -1.59 -15.39 7.52
N ALA A 10 -1.41 -14.14 7.08
CA ALA A 10 -0.49 -13.21 7.71
C ALA A 10 -0.93 -12.81 9.13
N ILE A 11 -2.24 -12.63 9.39
CA ILE A 11 -2.80 -12.38 10.72
C ILE A 11 -2.52 -13.56 11.65
N ASN A 12 -2.77 -14.78 11.18
CA ASN A 12 -2.50 -15.99 11.96
C ASN A 12 -1.00 -16.18 12.25
N ALA A 13 -0.12 -15.80 11.32
CA ALA A 13 1.32 -15.75 11.56
C ALA A 13 1.66 -14.71 12.65
N LEU A 14 1.12 -13.50 12.54
CA LEU A 14 1.30 -12.43 13.52
C LEU A 14 0.84 -12.83 14.94
N ILE A 15 -0.35 -13.44 15.07
CA ILE A 15 -0.89 -13.93 16.35
C ILE A 15 0.04 -14.98 16.97
N ARG A 16 0.62 -15.86 16.15
CA ARG A 16 1.60 -16.87 16.56
C ARG A 16 2.99 -16.29 16.87
N SER A 17 3.14 -14.97 16.88
CA SER A 17 4.43 -14.28 17.08
C SER A 17 5.46 -14.61 16.01
N ASP A 18 5.00 -14.92 14.80
CA ASP A 18 5.88 -14.99 13.64
C ASP A 18 6.12 -13.57 13.09
N MET A 19 7.39 -13.16 13.09
CA MET A 19 7.83 -11.84 12.60
C MET A 19 7.46 -11.62 11.13
N TYR A 20 7.34 -12.68 10.33
CA TYR A 20 6.95 -12.53 8.92
C TYR A 20 5.52 -11.98 8.79
N GLY A 21 4.62 -12.30 9.73
CA GLY A 21 3.28 -11.71 9.75
C GLY A 21 3.31 -10.20 9.99
N LEU A 22 4.18 -9.74 10.90
CA LEU A 22 4.38 -8.31 11.14
C LEU A 22 5.00 -7.62 9.91
N GLU A 23 6.04 -8.22 9.33
CA GLU A 23 6.72 -7.73 8.13
C GLU A 23 5.74 -7.54 6.97
N TYR A 24 4.82 -8.50 6.76
CA TYR A 24 3.78 -8.39 5.74
C TYR A 24 2.93 -7.13 5.90
N PHE A 25 2.41 -6.88 7.10
CA PHE A 25 1.56 -5.70 7.35
C PHE A 25 2.33 -4.40 7.43
N TYR A 26 3.57 -4.44 7.91
CA TYR A 26 4.47 -3.29 7.88
C TYR A 26 4.67 -2.83 6.43
N ASN A 27 5.04 -3.75 5.55
CA ASN A 27 5.27 -3.46 4.14
C ASN A 27 4.01 -2.95 3.43
N LEU A 28 2.86 -3.53 3.76
CA LEU A 28 1.59 -3.18 3.16
C LEU A 28 1.08 -1.78 3.59
N TYR A 29 1.32 -1.39 4.84
CA TYR A 29 0.64 -0.22 5.42
C TYR A 29 1.57 0.91 5.89
N PHE A 30 2.89 0.72 5.92
CA PHE A 30 3.80 1.72 6.48
C PHE A 30 3.64 3.10 5.83
N GLN A 31 3.70 3.18 4.50
CA GLN A 31 3.55 4.47 3.80
C GLN A 31 2.15 5.06 3.98
N GLY A 32 1.10 4.25 3.90
CA GLY A 32 -0.27 4.72 4.13
C GLY A 32 -0.47 5.29 5.54
N VAL A 33 0.05 4.60 6.57
CA VAL A 33 0.03 5.08 7.96
C VAL A 33 0.83 6.37 8.11
N LYS A 34 2.03 6.46 7.52
CA LYS A 34 2.84 7.68 7.55
C LYS A 34 2.13 8.85 6.87
N SER A 35 1.62 8.66 5.65
CA SER A 35 0.85 9.67 4.90
C SER A 35 -0.40 10.11 5.66
N PHE A 36 -1.06 9.16 6.34
CA PHE A 36 -2.19 9.44 7.22
C PHE A 36 -1.79 10.30 8.43
N LEU A 37 -0.66 9.99 9.06
CA LEU A 37 -0.15 10.68 10.24
C LEU A 37 0.47 12.05 9.94
N THR A 38 0.95 12.26 8.71
CA THR A 38 1.71 13.46 8.31
C THR A 38 1.01 14.78 8.70
N PRO A 39 -0.30 14.99 8.45
CA PRO A 39 -0.97 16.22 8.86
C PRO A 39 -1.03 16.43 10.38
N TYR A 40 -1.08 15.35 11.16
CA TYR A 40 -1.09 15.39 12.63
C TYR A 40 0.29 15.70 13.21
N CYS A 41 1.35 15.40 12.47
CA CYS A 41 2.73 15.51 12.92
C CYS A 41 3.40 16.85 12.56
N ARG A 42 2.77 17.67 11.70
CA ARG A 42 3.34 18.93 11.18
C ARG A 42 3.88 19.91 12.24
N LEU A 43 3.44 19.80 13.49
CA LEU A 43 3.77 20.75 14.56
C LEU A 43 4.47 20.11 15.77
N THR A 44 4.49 18.77 15.89
CA THR A 44 4.60 18.15 17.23
C THR A 44 5.40 16.84 17.33
N ALA A 45 5.60 16.09 16.25
CA ALA A 45 6.29 14.79 16.27
C ALA A 45 6.79 14.41 14.87
N ASP A 46 7.67 13.41 14.78
CA ASP A 46 8.00 12.79 13.50
C ASP A 46 6.93 11.75 13.14
N ALA A 47 6.35 11.87 11.94
CA ALA A 47 5.38 10.90 11.43
C ALA A 47 5.99 9.50 11.31
N ASP A 48 7.30 9.39 11.07
CA ASP A 48 8.01 8.11 11.03
C ASP A 48 8.05 7.46 12.42
N GLU A 49 8.30 8.24 13.47
CA GLU A 49 8.33 7.75 14.85
C GLU A 49 6.97 7.20 15.26
N ILE A 50 5.88 7.97 15.07
CA ILE A 50 4.53 7.52 15.40
C ILE A 50 4.13 6.29 14.57
N THR A 51 4.57 6.23 13.31
CA THR A 51 4.33 5.06 12.45
C THR A 51 5.03 3.82 13.02
N GLN A 52 6.32 3.90 13.37
CA GLN A 52 7.06 2.79 13.98
C GLN A 52 6.40 2.32 15.27
N ASP A 53 6.05 3.28 16.12
CA ASP A 53 5.34 3.05 17.37
C ASP A 53 3.99 2.35 17.18
N THR A 54 3.27 2.68 16.10
CA THR A 54 2.01 2.03 15.73
C THR A 54 2.22 0.54 15.46
N PHE A 55 3.25 0.17 14.70
CA PHE A 55 3.56 -1.23 14.43
C PHE A 55 4.14 -1.96 15.64
N LEU A 56 4.92 -1.29 16.48
CA LEU A 56 5.34 -1.82 17.78
C LEU A 56 4.12 -2.14 18.64
N LYS A 57 3.13 -1.23 18.68
CA LYS A 57 1.91 -1.45 19.43
C LYS A 57 1.09 -2.62 18.87
N LEU A 58 0.99 -2.74 17.55
CA LEU A 58 0.36 -3.88 16.90
C LEU A 58 1.05 -5.20 17.32
N TRP A 59 2.38 -5.22 17.31
CA TRP A 59 3.16 -6.38 17.75
C TRP A 59 2.89 -6.70 19.22
N GLU A 60 2.93 -5.74 20.13
CA GLU A 60 2.63 -5.97 21.55
C GLU A 60 1.28 -6.64 21.78
N MET A 61 0.24 -6.19 21.05
CA MET A 61 -1.11 -6.71 21.19
C MET A 61 -1.41 -7.93 20.32
N ARG A 62 -0.44 -8.44 19.55
CA ARG A 62 -0.65 -9.47 18.52
C ARG A 62 -1.46 -10.69 18.96
N LYS A 63 -1.25 -11.16 20.20
CA LYS A 63 -1.96 -12.32 20.75
C LYS A 63 -3.45 -12.08 21.05
N ARG A 64 -3.87 -10.82 21.05
CA ARG A 64 -5.25 -10.38 21.31
C ARG A 64 -5.97 -9.91 20.05
N ILE A 65 -5.31 -9.99 18.89
CA ILE A 65 -5.91 -9.62 17.62
C ILE A 65 -7.02 -10.62 17.32
N ASN A 66 -8.21 -10.10 17.02
CA ASN A 66 -9.31 -10.91 16.52
C ASN A 66 -9.11 -11.11 15.00
N PRO A 67 -8.89 -12.34 14.51
CA PRO A 67 -8.67 -12.61 13.09
C PRO A 67 -9.90 -12.33 12.22
N ASP A 68 -11.10 -12.26 12.80
CA ASP A 68 -12.34 -11.95 12.09
C ASP A 68 -12.55 -10.44 11.88
N GLN A 69 -11.70 -9.60 12.50
CA GLN A 69 -11.73 -8.15 12.35
C GLN A 69 -10.68 -7.65 11.37
N SER A 70 -10.97 -6.53 10.72
CA SER A 70 -10.03 -5.89 9.81
C SER A 70 -8.80 -5.38 10.56
N LEU A 71 -7.64 -6.00 10.32
CA LEU A 71 -6.36 -5.55 10.87
C LEU A 71 -6.02 -4.12 10.41
N LYS A 72 -6.41 -3.77 9.17
CA LYS A 72 -6.29 -2.39 8.65
C LYS A 72 -6.99 -1.39 9.57
N ASN A 73 -8.24 -1.69 9.96
CA ASN A 73 -9.00 -0.80 10.84
C ASN A 73 -8.37 -0.72 12.23
N LEU A 74 -7.89 -1.84 12.77
CA LEU A 74 -7.16 -1.86 14.04
C LEU A 74 -5.91 -0.98 13.98
N LEU A 75 -5.08 -1.15 12.93
CA LEU A 75 -3.85 -0.39 12.73
C LEU A 75 -4.14 1.11 12.64
N PHE A 76 -5.20 1.49 11.92
CA PHE A 76 -5.64 2.87 11.83
C PHE A 76 -6.08 3.43 13.20
N THR A 77 -6.87 2.67 13.96
CA THR A 77 -7.28 3.08 15.30
C THR A 77 -6.07 3.29 16.21
N ILE A 78 -5.07 2.41 16.15
CA ILE A 78 -3.82 2.57 16.90
C ILE A 78 -3.09 3.85 16.47
N ALA A 79 -2.89 4.05 15.17
CA ALA A 79 -2.17 5.21 14.62
C ALA A 79 -2.86 6.52 15.01
N LYS A 80 -4.17 6.60 14.80
CA LYS A 80 -4.99 7.76 15.17
C LYS A 80 -4.82 8.05 16.65
N ASN A 81 -5.05 7.06 17.53
CA ASN A 81 -4.96 7.24 18.97
C ASN A 81 -3.58 7.74 19.41
N LYS A 82 -2.50 7.17 18.88
CA LYS A 82 -1.14 7.65 19.16
C LYS A 82 -0.92 9.10 18.73
N ALA A 83 -1.37 9.48 17.55
CA ALA A 83 -1.33 10.87 17.10
C ALA A 83 -2.11 11.79 18.04
N LEU A 84 -3.30 11.37 18.50
CA LEU A 84 -4.07 12.15 19.47
C LEU A 84 -3.32 12.30 20.81
N ASP A 85 -2.66 11.24 21.27
CA ASP A 85 -1.94 11.23 22.55
C ASP A 85 -0.68 12.11 22.51
N GLU A 86 0.10 12.08 21.42
CA GLU A 86 1.23 13.00 21.24
C GLU A 86 0.77 14.46 21.20
N LEU A 87 -0.34 14.73 20.51
CA LEU A 87 -0.89 16.08 20.43
C LEU A 87 -1.46 16.58 21.77
N ARG A 88 -2.01 15.71 22.61
CA ARG A 88 -2.49 16.07 23.96
C ARG A 88 -1.36 16.54 24.87
N LYS A 89 -0.11 16.11 24.65
CA LYS A 89 1.06 16.58 25.41
C LYS A 89 1.36 18.05 25.14
N PHE A 90 0.87 18.62 24.04
CA PHE A 90 1.02 20.05 23.73
C PHE A 90 -0.03 20.92 24.44
N LYS A 91 0.46 21.98 25.10
CA LYS A 91 -0.36 22.90 25.91
C LYS A 91 -1.03 24.02 25.10
N SER A 92 -0.64 24.26 23.84
CA SER A 92 -1.20 25.36 23.04
C SER A 92 -2.66 25.12 22.65
N HIS A 93 -3.52 26.10 22.94
CA HIS A 93 -4.95 26.07 22.61
C HIS A 93 -5.20 26.04 21.09
N GLU A 94 -4.37 26.75 20.32
CA GLU A 94 -4.45 26.82 18.86
C GLU A 94 -4.13 25.48 18.19
N ALA A 95 -3.11 24.76 18.70
CA ALA A 95 -2.78 23.42 18.24
C ALA A 95 -3.93 22.43 18.48
N LYS A 96 -4.68 22.59 19.58
CA LYS A 96 -5.86 21.77 19.90
C LYS A 96 -7.05 22.07 18.98
N LEU A 97 -7.28 23.33 18.60
CA LEU A 97 -8.37 23.71 17.71
C LEU A 97 -8.14 23.22 16.27
N ASN A 98 -6.96 23.50 15.70
CA ASN A 98 -6.57 23.00 14.37
C ASN A 98 -6.66 21.46 14.30
N PHE A 99 -6.33 20.79 15.40
CA PHE A 99 -6.43 19.34 15.50
C PHE A 99 -7.87 18.82 15.54
N LEU A 100 -8.77 19.46 16.30
CA LEU A 100 -10.17 19.03 16.34
C LEU A 100 -10.81 19.07 14.96
N GLU A 101 -10.45 20.05 14.14
CA GLU A 101 -10.84 20.12 12.73
C GLU A 101 -10.24 18.97 11.90
N LEU A 102 -8.92 18.77 11.96
CA LEU A 102 -8.23 17.67 11.25
C LEU A 102 -8.72 16.27 11.64
N SER A 103 -9.18 16.10 12.89
CA SER A 103 -9.67 14.80 13.40
C SER A 103 -11.09 14.47 12.96
N LYS A 104 -11.91 15.49 12.66
CA LYS A 104 -13.30 15.36 12.20
C LYS A 104 -13.39 14.98 10.72
N ASP A 105 -12.46 15.49 9.92
CA ASP A 105 -12.48 15.34 8.46
C ASP A 105 -11.87 14.02 7.95
N ARG A 106 -11.18 13.27 8.84
CA ARG A 106 -10.38 12.10 8.46
C ARG A 106 -11.05 10.81 8.93
N SER A 107 -11.84 10.23 8.03
CA SER A 107 -12.51 8.94 8.22
C SER A 107 -11.66 7.79 7.66
N PHE A 108 -12.12 6.54 7.86
CA PHE A 108 -11.48 5.37 7.24
C PHE A 108 -11.49 5.43 5.70
N SER A 109 -12.49 6.09 5.08
CA SER A 109 -12.53 6.25 3.62
C SER A 109 -11.33 7.05 3.11
N THR A 110 -10.95 8.11 3.85
CA THR A 110 -9.79 8.94 3.52
C THR A 110 -8.48 8.16 3.64
N PHE A 111 -8.41 7.15 4.50
CA PHE A 111 -7.23 6.29 4.62
C PHE A 111 -7.07 5.36 3.42
N ASP A 112 -8.18 4.77 2.98
CA ASP A 112 -8.19 3.92 1.78
C ASP A 112 -7.86 4.74 0.52
N GLU A 113 -8.35 5.98 0.42
CA GLU A 113 -7.98 6.92 -0.63
C GLU A 113 -6.48 7.28 -0.61
N ILE A 114 -5.91 7.54 0.58
CA ILE A 114 -4.48 7.83 0.74
C ILE A 114 -3.64 6.62 0.30
N ILE A 115 -4.01 5.43 0.76
CA ILE A 115 -3.33 4.19 0.39
C ILE A 115 -3.42 3.97 -1.13
N PHE A 116 -4.61 4.16 -1.70
CA PHE A 116 -4.83 4.02 -3.13
C PHE A 116 -3.99 5.01 -3.94
N ALA A 117 -3.98 6.29 -3.55
CA ALA A 117 -3.15 7.31 -4.18
C ALA A 117 -1.65 7.01 -4.07
N ASP A 118 -1.19 6.47 -2.94
CA ASP A 118 0.19 6.00 -2.78
C ASP A 118 0.49 4.81 -3.72
N TYR A 119 -0.45 3.88 -3.91
CA TYR A 119 -0.30 2.80 -4.89
C TYR A 119 -0.26 3.32 -6.33
N GLU A 120 -1.16 4.22 -6.71
CA GLU A 120 -1.17 4.82 -8.05
C GLU A 120 0.13 5.57 -8.34
N ARG A 121 0.62 6.35 -7.37
CA ARG A 121 1.89 7.08 -7.49
C ARG A 121 3.05 6.12 -7.70
N VAL A 122 3.14 5.06 -6.89
CA VAL A 122 4.21 4.08 -7.05
C VAL A 122 4.07 3.34 -8.39
N LEU A 123 2.85 3.00 -8.80
CA LEU A 123 2.57 2.37 -10.09
C LEU A 123 3.00 3.26 -11.27
N GLY A 124 2.65 4.55 -11.24
CA GLY A 124 3.07 5.54 -12.24
C GLY A 124 4.59 5.59 -12.36
N THR A 125 5.30 5.68 -11.22
CA THR A 125 6.76 5.63 -11.25
C THR A 125 7.32 4.35 -11.84
N VAL A 126 6.67 3.18 -11.67
CA VAL A 126 7.14 1.95 -12.34
C VAL A 126 6.97 2.03 -13.85
N LEU A 127 5.81 2.52 -14.30
CA LEU A 127 5.48 2.61 -15.72
C LEU A 127 6.43 3.56 -16.45
N ASP A 128 6.87 4.64 -15.80
CA ASP A 128 7.84 5.60 -16.34
C ASP A 128 9.23 4.99 -16.59
N HIS A 129 9.58 3.92 -15.87
CA HIS A 129 10.87 3.23 -16.02
C HIS A 129 10.81 2.05 -17.02
N LEU A 130 9.65 1.78 -17.62
CA LEU A 130 9.54 0.77 -18.67
C LEU A 130 10.05 1.34 -20.00
N PRO A 131 10.84 0.57 -20.78
CA PRO A 131 11.14 0.93 -22.16
C PRO A 131 9.84 1.20 -22.93
N SER A 132 9.81 2.25 -23.75
CA SER A 132 8.61 2.73 -24.46
C SER A 132 7.81 1.61 -25.15
N ARG A 133 8.51 0.67 -25.80
CA ARG A 133 7.88 -0.46 -26.49
C ARG A 133 7.21 -1.49 -25.55
N ASN A 134 7.74 -1.68 -24.35
CA ASN A 134 7.14 -2.54 -23.33
C ASN A 134 5.87 -1.92 -22.75
N LEU A 135 5.87 -0.60 -22.55
CA LEU A 135 4.74 0.17 -22.04
C LEU A 135 3.59 0.22 -23.06
N GLU A 136 3.90 0.46 -24.33
CA GLU A 136 2.93 0.46 -25.43
C GLU A 136 2.18 -0.87 -25.53
N VAL A 137 2.90 -1.99 -25.60
CA VAL A 137 2.31 -3.33 -25.64
C VAL A 137 1.46 -3.62 -24.38
N PHE A 138 1.91 -3.21 -23.20
CA PHE A 138 1.18 -3.40 -21.97
C PHE A 138 -0.13 -2.60 -21.93
N ASN A 139 -0.12 -1.35 -22.38
CA ASN A 139 -1.31 -0.51 -22.44
C ASN A 139 -2.34 -1.07 -23.44
N LEU A 140 -1.91 -1.49 -24.64
CA LEU A 140 -2.82 -2.11 -25.62
C LEU A 140 -3.49 -3.37 -25.07
N SER A 141 -2.75 -4.18 -24.31
CA SER A 141 -3.30 -5.39 -23.69
C SER A 141 -4.22 -5.11 -22.50
N ARG A 142 -3.90 -4.12 -21.65
CA ARG A 142 -4.57 -3.93 -20.35
C ARG A 142 -5.57 -2.79 -20.29
N LYS A 143 -5.37 -1.73 -21.08
CA LYS A 143 -6.29 -0.58 -21.17
C LYS A 143 -7.25 -0.70 -22.34
N GLU A 144 -6.76 -1.24 -23.46
CA GLU A 144 -7.56 -1.39 -24.69
C GLU A 144 -8.07 -2.82 -24.89
N HIS A 145 -7.73 -3.76 -23.99
CA HIS A 145 -8.17 -5.15 -23.99
C HIS A 145 -7.92 -5.91 -25.32
N LEU A 146 -6.92 -5.50 -26.10
CA LEU A 146 -6.59 -6.13 -27.37
C LEU A 146 -5.94 -7.50 -27.17
N SER A 147 -6.23 -8.45 -28.07
CA SER A 147 -5.58 -9.75 -28.04
C SER A 147 -4.12 -9.65 -28.49
N ASN A 148 -3.27 -10.61 -28.08
CA ASN A 148 -1.88 -10.64 -28.56
C ASN A 148 -1.79 -10.68 -30.09
N LYS A 149 -2.79 -11.23 -30.78
CA LYS A 149 -2.87 -11.23 -32.24
C LYS A 149 -3.15 -9.83 -32.79
N ASP A 150 -4.10 -9.10 -32.21
CA ASP A 150 -4.45 -7.74 -32.65
C ASP A 150 -3.28 -6.78 -32.42
N ILE A 151 -2.63 -6.88 -31.26
CA ILE A 151 -1.42 -6.12 -30.95
C ILE A 151 -0.29 -6.44 -31.93
N SER A 152 -0.13 -7.71 -32.31
CA SER A 152 0.89 -8.14 -33.27
C SER A 152 0.68 -7.50 -34.65
N LEU A 153 -0.57 -7.41 -35.09
CA LEU A 153 -0.96 -6.77 -36.35
C LEU A 153 -0.77 -5.26 -36.30
N GLN A 154 -1.25 -4.62 -35.23
CA GLN A 154 -1.17 -3.17 -35.06
C GLN A 154 0.27 -2.66 -34.96
N LEU A 155 1.13 -3.40 -34.26
CA LEU A 155 2.52 -3.02 -34.05
C LEU A 155 3.49 -3.61 -35.07
N ASN A 156 3.00 -4.41 -36.03
CA ASN A 156 3.77 -5.13 -37.03
C ASN A 156 4.95 -5.92 -36.43
N ILE A 157 4.67 -6.73 -35.41
CA ILE A 157 5.62 -7.62 -34.74
C ILE A 157 5.03 -9.02 -34.60
N SER A 158 5.85 -10.04 -34.35
CA SER A 158 5.33 -11.40 -34.11
C SER A 158 4.54 -11.48 -32.79
N VAL A 159 3.55 -12.38 -32.72
CA VAL A 159 2.82 -12.70 -31.47
C VAL A 159 3.80 -13.09 -30.35
N LYS A 160 4.86 -13.83 -30.66
CA LYS A 160 5.94 -14.17 -29.70
C LYS A 160 6.67 -12.93 -29.17
N ALA A 161 6.84 -11.89 -29.99
CA ALA A 161 7.43 -10.63 -29.54
C ALA A 161 6.48 -9.90 -28.57
N VAL A 162 5.17 -9.89 -28.85
CA VAL A 162 4.13 -9.36 -27.94
C VAL A 162 4.20 -10.06 -26.58
N GLU A 163 4.18 -11.39 -26.56
CA GLU A 163 4.30 -12.19 -25.33
C GLU A 163 5.58 -11.89 -24.55
N LYS A 164 6.70 -11.71 -25.26
CA LYS A 164 7.99 -11.35 -24.66
C LYS A 164 7.97 -9.96 -24.04
N HIS A 165 7.33 -8.97 -24.69
CA HIS A 165 7.15 -7.63 -24.15
C HIS A 165 6.28 -7.66 -22.88
N ILE A 166 5.13 -8.37 -22.91
CA ILE A 166 4.25 -8.54 -21.73
C ILE A 166 5.02 -9.21 -20.58
N SER A 167 5.73 -10.29 -20.86
CA SER A 167 6.50 -11.03 -19.85
C SER A 167 7.60 -10.17 -19.22
N LYS A 168 8.30 -9.37 -20.03
CA LYS A 168 9.30 -8.42 -19.53
C LYS A 168 8.66 -7.33 -18.67
N THR A 169 7.55 -6.75 -19.10
CA THR A 169 6.81 -5.73 -18.33
C THR A 169 6.37 -6.29 -16.98
N LEU A 170 5.79 -7.49 -16.94
CA LEU A 170 5.39 -8.15 -15.69
C LEU A 170 6.59 -8.46 -14.80
N SER A 171 7.73 -8.86 -15.36
CA SER A 171 8.96 -9.07 -14.59
C SER A 171 9.48 -7.77 -13.98
N HIS A 172 9.47 -6.67 -14.73
CA HIS A 172 9.88 -5.35 -14.25
C HIS A 172 8.94 -4.86 -13.14
N LEU A 173 7.62 -4.96 -13.36
CA LEU A 173 6.62 -4.66 -12.35
C LEU A 173 6.85 -5.50 -11.09
N ARG A 174 7.09 -6.81 -11.22
CA ARG A 174 7.32 -7.70 -10.07
C ARG A 174 8.59 -7.32 -9.29
N ILE A 175 9.69 -7.01 -9.97
CA ILE A 175 10.94 -6.59 -9.33
C ILE A 175 10.74 -5.26 -8.62
N PHE A 176 10.08 -4.31 -9.27
CA PHE A 176 9.83 -2.99 -8.70
C PHE A 176 8.91 -3.09 -7.48
N LEU A 177 7.77 -3.78 -7.60
CA LEU A 177 6.84 -4.01 -6.49
C LEU A 177 7.55 -4.71 -5.32
N LYS A 178 8.47 -5.65 -5.60
CA LYS A 178 9.30 -6.30 -4.58
C LYS A 178 10.28 -5.31 -3.92
N ASN A 179 10.93 -4.44 -4.69
CA ASN A 179 11.90 -3.46 -4.18
C ASN A 179 11.22 -2.35 -3.37
N HIS A 180 9.98 -2.00 -3.71
CA HIS A 180 9.16 -1.04 -2.99
C HIS A 180 8.25 -1.68 -1.94
N GLN A 181 8.42 -2.99 -1.70
CA GLN A 181 7.70 -3.79 -0.70
C GLN A 181 6.16 -3.70 -0.81
N ILE A 182 5.64 -3.42 -2.01
CA ILE A 182 4.21 -3.37 -2.29
C ILE A 182 3.68 -4.81 -2.40
N SER A 183 2.69 -5.15 -1.58
CA SER A 183 2.05 -6.46 -1.66
C SER A 183 1.36 -6.66 -3.01
N CYS A 184 1.68 -7.75 -3.71
CA CYS A 184 1.13 -8.07 -5.04
C CYS A 184 -0.40 -8.25 -5.05
N PHE A 185 -1.05 -8.36 -3.87
CA PHE A 185 -2.48 -8.58 -3.73
C PHE A 185 -3.33 -7.44 -4.29
N ILE A 186 -2.90 -6.19 -4.09
CA ILE A 186 -3.63 -4.99 -4.54
C ILE A 186 -3.47 -4.77 -6.04
N PHE A 187 -2.32 -5.16 -6.60
CA PHE A 187 -2.11 -5.16 -8.05
C PHE A 187 -2.98 -6.22 -8.74
N PHE A 188 -3.17 -7.40 -8.13
CA PHE A 188 -3.99 -8.45 -8.74
C PHE A 188 -5.49 -8.10 -8.73
N THR A 189 -6.01 -7.50 -7.66
CA THR A 189 -7.44 -7.12 -7.60
C THR A 189 -7.80 -5.93 -8.50
N THR A 190 -6.88 -5.00 -8.72
CA THR A 190 -7.12 -3.82 -9.57
C THR A 190 -6.82 -4.08 -11.05
N PHE A 191 -5.88 -4.97 -11.37
CA PHE A 191 -5.39 -5.18 -12.75
C PHE A 191 -5.73 -6.54 -13.37
N PHE A 192 -6.21 -7.51 -12.59
CA PHE A 192 -6.57 -8.85 -13.07
C PHE A 192 -8.10 -9.10 -13.09
N ASN A 193 -8.89 -8.22 -12.48
CA ASN A 193 -10.37 -8.27 -12.43
C ASN A 193 -11.06 -7.11 -13.20
N LEU A 194 -10.37 -6.51 -14.17
CA LEU A 194 -10.93 -5.56 -15.14
C LEU A 194 -10.58 -6.02 -16.55
#